data_AF-D1CSL9-F1
#
_entry.id   AF-D1CSL9-F1
#
_cell.length_a   1.000
_cell.length_b   1.000
_cell.length_c   1.000
_cell.angle_alpha   90.00
_cell.angle_beta   90.00
_cell.angle_gamma   90.00
#
_symmetry.space_group_name_H-M   'P 1'
#
loop_
_entity.id
_entity.type
_entity.pdbx_description
1 polymer ?
#
loop_
_entity_poly.entity_id
_entity_poly.type
_entity_poly.pdbx_seq_one_letter_code
_entity_poly.pdbx_strand_id
1 'polypeptide(L)'
;ARLRRVTSPHFFFPEILAGLMPPLLPSVIAAVVAGHSVLAMSGFVASAAYLPELALVYRKNWYVSRWSLLAMVTRDTLLPIIWARSWLAGSTHWRGNRMLIGSHESRLETSALASTP
;
A
#
# COMPACT_ATOMS: atom_id res chain seq x y z
N ALA A 1 -6.23 5.03 4.94
CA ALA A 1 -6.45 3.57 5.04
C ALA A 1 -7.67 3.21 5.90
N ARG A 2 -7.80 3.68 7.15
CA ARG A 2 -8.93 3.33 8.04
C ARG A 2 -10.33 3.59 7.44
N LEU A 3 -10.54 4.73 6.79
CA LEU A 3 -11.83 5.01 6.12
C LEU A 3 -12.21 3.91 5.13
N ARG A 4 -11.28 3.52 4.24
CA ARG A 4 -11.50 2.44 3.25
C ARG A 4 -11.77 1.09 3.92
N ARG A 5 -11.06 0.77 5.01
CA ARG A 5 -11.30 -0.44 5.81
C ARG A 5 -12.73 -0.51 6.34
N VAL A 6 -13.28 0.63 6.79
CA VAL A 6 -14.63 0.69 7.38
C VAL A 6 -15.72 0.77 6.31
N THR A 7 -15.54 1.60 5.27
CA THR A 7 -16.58 1.83 4.24
C THR A 7 -16.58 0.75 3.15
N SER A 8 -15.44 0.10 2.90
CA SER A 8 -15.25 -0.82 1.78
C SER A 8 -14.31 -1.98 2.15
N PRO A 9 -14.63 -2.77 3.18
CA PRO A 9 -13.74 -3.80 3.72
C PRO A 9 -13.34 -4.85 2.68
N HIS A 10 -14.26 -5.24 1.80
CA HIS A 10 -14.03 -6.24 0.75
C HIS A 10 -12.94 -5.85 -0.24
N PHE A 11 -12.80 -4.56 -0.56
CA PHE A 11 -11.72 -4.03 -1.41
C PHE A 11 -10.44 -3.76 -0.64
N PHE A 12 -10.56 -3.45 0.65
CA PHE A 12 -9.42 -3.16 1.53
C PHE A 12 -8.64 -4.43 1.94
N PHE A 13 -9.31 -5.57 2.10
CA PHE A 13 -8.68 -6.81 2.53
C PHE A 13 -7.62 -7.34 1.54
N PRO A 14 -7.89 -7.46 0.22
CA PRO A 14 -6.89 -7.92 -0.75
C PRO A 14 -5.80 -6.87 -1.02
N GLU A 15 -5.92 -5.63 -0.50
CA GLU A 15 -4.92 -4.58 -0.71
C GLU A 15 -3.55 -4.99 -0.16
N ILE A 16 -3.48 -5.84 0.88
CA ILE A 16 -2.20 -6.39 1.38
C ILE A 16 -1.46 -7.25 0.33
N LEU A 17 -2.20 -7.78 -0.64
CA LEU A 17 -1.67 -8.55 -1.76
C LEU A 17 -1.37 -7.66 -2.99
N ALA A 18 -1.47 -6.34 -2.86
CA ALA A 18 -1.05 -5.41 -3.90
C ALA A 18 0.44 -5.08 -3.76
N GLY A 19 1.18 -5.17 -4.86
CA GLY A 19 2.62 -4.83 -4.93
C GLY A 19 3.51 -6.04 -5.21
N LEU A 20 4.81 -5.87 -5.00
CA LEU A 20 5.81 -6.87 -5.37
C LEU A 20 5.92 -8.06 -4.40
N MET A 21 5.56 -7.88 -3.13
CA MET A 21 5.77 -8.90 -2.09
C MET A 21 5.06 -10.24 -2.39
N PRO A 22 3.77 -10.27 -2.80
CA PRO A 22 3.05 -11.52 -3.04
C PRO A 22 3.58 -12.37 -4.20
N PRO A 23 4.04 -11.83 -5.35
CA PRO A 23 4.70 -12.65 -6.35
C PRO A 23 6.16 -12.98 -5.99
N LEU A 24 6.86 -12.12 -5.24
CA LEU A 24 8.27 -12.34 -4.92
C LEU A 24 8.48 -13.46 -3.89
N LEU A 25 7.68 -13.52 -2.83
CA LEU A 25 7.77 -14.55 -1.79
C LEU A 25 7.69 -16.00 -2.33
N PRO A 26 6.64 -16.40 -3.09
CA PRO A 26 6.57 -17.74 -3.65
C PRO A 26 7.64 -17.99 -4.71
N SER A 27 8.13 -16.96 -5.41
CA SER A 27 9.25 -17.12 -6.35
C SER A 27 10.54 -17.54 -5.65
N VAL A 28 10.80 -16.98 -4.46
CA VAL A 28 11.96 -17.35 -3.64
C VAL A 28 11.80 -18.76 -3.09
N ILE A 29 10.61 -19.09 -2.57
CA ILE A 29 10.32 -20.44 -2.07
C ILE A 29 10.48 -21.49 -3.18
N ALA A 30 9.91 -21.22 -4.37
CA ALA A 30 10.02 -22.11 -5.52
C ALA A 30 11.47 -22.26 -5.98
N ALA A 31 12.26 -21.18 -6.00
CA ALA A 31 13.67 -21.24 -6.37
C ALA A 31 14.50 -22.10 -5.40
N VAL A 32 14.26 -21.95 -4.09
CA VAL A 32 14.91 -22.75 -3.05
C VAL A 32 14.54 -24.23 -3.18
N VAL A 33 13.25 -24.53 -3.35
CA VAL A 33 12.77 -25.92 -3.47
C VAL A 33 13.27 -26.59 -4.76
N ALA A 34 13.33 -25.84 -5.87
CA ALA A 34 13.80 -26.34 -7.16
C ALA A 34 15.33 -26.37 -7.29
N GLY A 35 16.09 -25.87 -6.31
CA GLY A 35 17.54 -25.79 -6.36
C GLY A 35 18.07 -24.80 -7.41
N HIS A 36 17.24 -23.85 -7.85
CA HIS A 36 17.64 -22.81 -8.80
C HIS A 36 18.22 -21.58 -8.08
N SER A 37 18.92 -20.74 -8.83
CA SER A 37 19.42 -19.47 -8.30
C SER A 37 18.26 -18.57 -7.86
N VAL A 38 18.20 -18.31 -6.55
CA VAL A 38 17.21 -17.41 -5.94
C VAL A 38 17.29 -16.01 -6.55
N LEU A 39 18.50 -15.52 -6.82
CA LEU A 39 18.72 -14.20 -7.41
C LEU A 39 18.17 -14.13 -8.84
N ALA A 40 18.39 -15.16 -9.64
CA ALA A 40 17.89 -15.19 -11.01
C ALA A 40 16.36 -15.22 -11.06
N MET A 41 15.74 -16.06 -10.22
CA MET A 41 14.28 -16.20 -10.20
C MET A 41 13.58 -14.96 -9.65
N SER A 42 14.05 -14.43 -8.52
CA SER A 42 13.51 -13.20 -7.93
C SER A 42 13.73 -11.99 -8.84
N GLY A 43 14.90 -11.90 -9.51
CA GLY A 43 15.19 -10.86 -10.48
C GLY A 43 14.27 -10.93 -11.71
N PHE A 44 13.95 -12.14 -12.19
CA PHE A 44 13.00 -12.34 -13.28
C PHE A 44 11.59 -11.87 -12.89
N VAL A 45 11.10 -12.26 -11.72
CA VAL A 45 9.77 -11.86 -11.23
C VAL A 45 9.71 -10.35 -10.97
N ALA A 46 10.74 -9.76 -10.37
CA ALA A 46 10.82 -8.31 -10.17
C ALA A 46 10.85 -7.55 -11.50
N SER A 47 11.57 -8.05 -12.49
CA SER A 47 11.60 -7.47 -13.84
C SER A 47 10.24 -7.56 -14.50
N ALA A 48 9.57 -8.71 -14.42
CA ALA A 48 8.22 -8.90 -14.97
C ALA A 48 7.20 -7.95 -14.32
N ALA A 49 7.38 -7.60 -13.05
CA ALA A 49 6.52 -6.65 -12.34
C ALA A 49 6.80 -5.18 -12.70
N TYR A 50 8.08 -4.78 -12.76
CA TYR A 50 8.45 -3.36 -12.92
C TYR A 50 8.64 -2.93 -14.38
N LEU A 51 8.99 -3.82 -15.31
CA LEU A 51 9.16 -3.47 -16.73
C LEU A 51 7.88 -2.95 -17.40
N PRO A 52 6.68 -3.54 -17.20
CA PRO A 52 5.45 -3.00 -17.79
C PRO A 52 5.14 -1.59 -17.27
N GLU A 53 5.43 -1.34 -16.00
CA GLU A 53 5.18 -0.04 -15.38
C GLU A 53 6.19 1.02 -15.89
N LEU A 54 7.47 0.66 -16.00
CA LEU A 54 8.47 1.50 -16.67
C LEU A 54 8.09 1.78 -18.14
N ALA A 55 7.59 0.78 -18.86
CA ALA A 55 7.12 0.94 -20.22
C ALA A 55 5.93 1.91 -20.30
N LEU A 56 5.01 1.88 -19.33
CA LEU A 56 3.90 2.85 -19.25
C LEU A 56 4.41 4.27 -19.00
N VAL A 57 5.31 4.46 -18.05
CA VAL A 57 5.93 5.75 -17.74
C VAL A 57 6.64 6.30 -18.99
N TYR A 58 7.42 5.46 -19.66
CA TYR A 58 8.10 5.80 -20.91
C TYR A 58 7.11 6.18 -22.02
N ARG A 59 6.07 5.36 -22.25
CA ARG A 59 5.04 5.63 -23.27
C ARG A 59 4.24 6.91 -23.01
N LYS A 60 4.14 7.33 -21.76
CA LYS A 60 3.49 8.59 -21.37
C LYS A 60 4.46 9.77 -21.35
N ASN A 61 5.71 9.59 -21.78
CA ASN A 61 6.78 10.58 -21.72
C ASN A 61 6.96 11.18 -20.31
N TRP A 62 6.71 10.37 -19.29
CA TRP A 62 6.98 10.76 -17.91
C TRP A 62 8.47 10.62 -17.61
N TYR A 63 8.96 11.40 -16.65
CA TYR A 63 10.37 11.40 -16.28
C TYR A 63 10.80 10.04 -15.70
N VAL A 64 11.65 9.33 -16.45
CA VAL A 64 12.25 8.06 -16.02
C VAL A 64 13.65 8.35 -15.49
N SER A 65 13.89 8.02 -14.22
CA SER A 65 15.20 8.11 -13.59
C SER A 65 15.45 6.87 -12.73
N ARG A 66 16.70 6.66 -12.30
CA ARG A 66 17.03 5.65 -11.25
C ARG A 66 16.19 5.82 -9.98
N TRP A 67 15.75 7.05 -9.70
CA TRP A 67 14.85 7.36 -8.59
C TRP A 67 13.43 6.85 -8.81
N SER A 68 12.99 6.66 -10.06
CA SER A 68 11.68 6.10 -10.36
C SER A 68 11.59 4.66 -9.85
N LEU A 69 12.62 3.84 -10.09
CA LEU A 69 12.70 2.48 -9.53
C LEU A 69 12.67 2.49 -7.99
N LEU A 70 13.46 3.37 -7.38
CA LEU A 70 13.48 3.50 -5.91
C LEU A 70 12.12 3.93 -5.36
N ALA A 71 11.41 4.82 -6.06
CA ALA A 71 10.06 5.25 -5.71
C ALA A 71 9.04 4.11 -5.82
N MET A 72 9.15 3.25 -6.84
CA MET A 72 8.28 2.08 -7.01
C MET A 72 8.48 1.06 -5.87
N VAL A 73 9.72 0.75 -5.53
CA VAL A 73 10.04 -0.14 -4.39
C VAL A 73 9.54 0.47 -3.07
N THR A 74 9.76 1.77 -2.87
CA THR A 74 9.30 2.49 -1.68
C THR A 74 7.78 2.46 -1.58
N ARG A 75 7.06 2.67 -2.69
CA ARG A 75 5.60 2.55 -2.76
C ARG A 75 5.13 1.17 -2.32
N ASP A 76 5.72 0.12 -2.89
CA ASP A 76 5.30 -1.26 -2.63
C ASP A 76 5.60 -1.66 -1.17
N THR A 77 6.62 -1.07 -0.55
CA THR A 77 6.97 -1.29 0.87
C THR A 77 6.09 -0.48 1.82
N LEU A 78 5.70 0.74 1.45
CA LEU A 78 4.81 1.58 2.25
C LEU A 78 3.39 1.01 2.31
N LEU A 79 2.96 0.28 1.29
CA LEU A 79 1.63 -0.28 1.19
C LEU A 79 1.27 -1.23 2.37
N PRO A 80 2.05 -2.27 2.69
CA PRO A 80 1.79 -3.12 3.86
C PRO A 80 1.93 -2.36 5.19
N ILE A 81 2.81 -1.36 5.28
CA ILE A 81 2.97 -0.53 6.49
C ILE A 81 1.70 0.29 6.74
N ILE A 82 1.17 0.95 5.70
CA ILE A 82 -0.05 1.75 5.78
C ILE A 82 -1.27 0.86 6.05
N TRP A 83 -1.31 -0.33 5.44
CA TRP A 83 -2.33 -1.33 5.68
C TRP A 83 -2.32 -1.78 7.16
N ALA A 84 -1.17 -2.16 7.70
CA ALA A 84 -1.02 -2.55 9.10
C ALA A 84 -1.42 -1.41 10.05
N ARG A 85 -0.93 -0.19 9.80
CA ARG A 85 -1.28 1.01 10.58
C ARG A 85 -2.79 1.29 10.60
N SER A 86 -3.53 0.89 9.57
CA SER A 86 -4.99 1.08 9.52
C SER A 86 -5.76 0.31 10.59
N TRP A 87 -5.16 -0.75 11.13
CA TRP A 87 -5.70 -1.57 12.20
C TRP A 87 -5.38 -0.98 13.58
N LEU A 88 -4.22 -0.35 13.73
CA LEU A 88 -3.78 0.26 15.00
C LEU A 88 -4.30 1.70 15.20
N ALA A 89 -4.65 2.42 14.14
CA ALA A 89 -5.07 3.81 14.24
C ALA A 89 -6.55 3.94 14.71
N GLY A 90 -6.76 4.67 15.81
CA GLY A 90 -8.08 4.92 16.42
C GLY A 90 -8.81 6.13 15.84
N SER A 91 -8.28 7.35 16.03
CA SER A 91 -8.90 8.61 15.59
C SER A 91 -8.09 9.26 14.46
N THR A 92 -8.77 9.94 13.54
CA THR A 92 -8.11 10.69 12.45
C THR A 92 -8.59 12.13 12.50
N HIS A 93 -7.67 13.09 12.51
CA HIS A 93 -8.02 14.50 12.44
C HIS A 93 -8.16 14.92 10.96
N TRP A 94 -9.25 15.60 10.64
CA TRP A 94 -9.52 16.15 9.32
C TRP A 94 -9.84 17.62 9.44
N ARG A 95 -9.03 18.49 8.83
CA ARG A 95 -9.16 19.96 8.88
C ARG A 95 -9.35 20.53 10.31
N GLY A 96 -8.68 19.95 11.30
CA GLY A 96 -8.80 20.35 12.71
C GLY A 96 -9.93 19.66 13.48
N ASN A 97 -10.88 19.00 12.81
CA ASN A 97 -11.94 18.24 13.47
C ASN A 97 -11.50 16.79 13.72
N ARG A 98 -11.82 16.25 14.90
CA ARG A 98 -11.57 14.85 15.21
C ARG A 98 -12.67 14.00 14.56
N MET A 99 -12.29 13.10 13.65
CA MET A 99 -13.19 12.10 13.08
C MET A 99 -13.09 10.80 13.87
N LEU A 100 -14.19 10.42 14.51
CA LEU A 100 -14.41 9.09 15.07
C LEU A 100 -15.18 8.28 14.03
N ILE A 101 -14.52 7.34 13.37
CA ILE A 101 -15.16 6.48 12.36
C ILE A 101 -15.41 5.11 13.02
N GLY A 102 -16.59 4.88 13.59
CA GLY A 102 -17.00 3.57 14.10
C GLY A 102 -17.51 2.65 12.98
N SER A 103 -17.67 1.36 13.25
CA SER A 103 -18.29 0.41 12.32
C SER A 103 -19.78 0.64 12.12
N HIS A 104 -20.44 1.33 13.05
CA HIS A 104 -21.89 1.64 13.00
C HIS A 104 -22.22 3.14 13.03
N GLU A 105 -21.29 4.01 13.43
CA GLU A 105 -21.51 5.47 13.48
C GLU A 105 -20.26 6.25 13.08
N SER A 106 -20.42 7.27 12.24
CA SER A 106 -19.38 8.25 11.94
C SER A 106 -19.77 9.59 12.54
N ARG A 107 -19.04 10.06 13.56
CA ARG A 107 -19.30 11.34 14.24
C ARG A 107 -18.17 12.32 13.96
N LEU A 108 -18.55 13.54 13.58
CA LEU A 108 -17.65 14.68 13.40
C LEU A 108 -17.72 15.57 14.64
N GLU A 109 -16.69 15.57 15.46
CA GLU A 109 -16.59 16.51 16.57
C GLU A 109 -15.90 17.79 16.09
N THR A 110 -16.70 18.84 15.93
CA THR A 110 -16.22 20.19 15.63
C THR A 110 -15.67 20.82 16.90
N SER A 111 -14.40 21.21 16.88
CA SER A 111 -13.74 21.84 18.05
C SER A 111 -14.41 23.15 18.51
N ALA A 112 -15.24 23.77 17.67
CA ALA A 112 -15.99 24.98 17.99
C ALA A 112 -17.22 24.76 18.89
N LEU A 113 -17.72 23.52 19.05
CA LEU A 113 -18.84 23.22 19.96
C LEU A 113 -18.40 22.81 21.37
N ALA A 114 -17.09 22.66 21.60
CA ALA A 114 -16.53 22.36 22.93
C ALA A 114 -16.32 23.61 23.80
N SER A 115 -16.63 24.80 23.26
CA SER A 115 -16.57 26.08 23.99
C SER A 115 -17.98 26.64 24.19
N THR A 116 -18.78 25.96 25.01
CA THR A 116 -19.91 26.57 25.69
C THR A 116 -19.88 26.06 27.13
N PRO A 117 -19.87 26.95 28.15
CA PRO A 117 -19.67 26.60 29.55
C PRO A 117 -20.81 25.74 30.12
#